data_AF-A0A5K0UXS9-F1
#
_entry.id   AF-A0A5K0UXS9-F1
#
_cell.length_a   1.000
_cell.length_b   1.000
_cell.length_c   1.000
_cell.angle_alpha   90.00
_cell.angle_beta   90.00
_cell.angle_gamma   90.00
#
_symmetry.space_group_name_H-M   'P 1'
#
loop_
_entity.id
_entity.type
_entity.pdbx_description
1 polymer ?
#
loop_
_entity_poly.entity_id
_entity_poly.type
_entity_poly.pdbx_seq_one_letter_code
_entity_poly.pdbx_strand_id
1 'polypeptide(L)' 'INGCSLKTPENLSVVGAIPIERLMIETDSPYCEIKSTHAGNRFVTSAWPSKKKEKYDPDFMVKGRNEPCTV' A
#
# COMPACT_ATOMS: atom_id res chain seq x y z
N ILE A 1 -0.63 10.44 -2.00
CA ILE A 1 -1.14 9.61 -0.86
C ILE A 1 -0.79 8.17 -1.15
N ASN A 2 -0.07 7.52 -0.24
CA ASN A 2 0.41 6.15 -0.39
C ASN A 2 0.14 5.32 0.88
N GLY A 3 0.60 4.06 0.91
CA GLY A 3 0.38 3.18 2.06
C GLY A 3 1.05 3.65 3.37
N CYS A 4 2.08 4.49 3.32
CA CYS A 4 2.65 5.11 4.53
C CYS A 4 1.71 6.18 5.12
N SER A 5 0.91 6.84 4.29
CA SER A 5 -0.12 7.81 4.70
C SER A 5 -1.36 7.15 5.30
N LEU A 6 -1.42 5.82 5.42
CA LEU A 6 -2.60 5.06 5.85
C LEU A 6 -2.32 4.13 7.06
N LYS A 7 -1.22 4.36 7.78
CA LYS A 7 -0.71 3.48 8.84
C LYS A 7 -1.56 3.50 10.10
N THR A 8 -1.95 4.69 10.57
CA THR A 8 -2.65 4.86 11.85
C THR A 8 -4.04 5.47 11.66
N PRO A 9 -4.95 5.35 12.65
CA PRO A 9 -6.24 6.03 12.60
C PRO A 9 -6.13 7.55 12.39
N GLU A 10 -5.11 8.18 13.00
CA GLU A 10 -4.85 9.61 12.84
C GLU A 10 -4.46 9.93 11.40
N ASN A 11 -3.65 9.08 10.75
CA ASN A 11 -3.35 9.26 9.34
C ASN A 11 -4.62 9.18 8.47
N LEU A 12 -5.52 8.25 8.77
CA LEU A 12 -6.80 8.14 8.04
C LEU A 12 -7.68 9.38 8.22
N SER A 13 -7.74 9.93 9.43
CA SER A 13 -8.47 11.18 9.70
C SER A 13 -7.88 12.36 8.91
N VAL A 14 -6.55 12.48 8.83
CA VAL A 14 -5.89 13.51 8.04
C VAL A 14 -6.17 13.34 6.55
N VAL A 15 -6.07 12.11 6.02
CA VAL A 15 -6.36 11.83 4.61
C VAL A 15 -7.83 12.13 4.28
N GLY A 16 -8.77 11.77 5.17
CA GLY A 16 -10.19 12.03 5.00
C GLY A 16 -10.57 13.53 4.98
N ALA A 17 -9.70 14.41 5.47
CA ALA A 17 -9.91 15.86 5.44
C ALA A 17 -9.37 16.53 4.16
N ILE A 18 -8.66 15.80 3.28
CA ILE A 18 -8.10 16.35 2.05
C ILE A 18 -9.23 16.52 1.02
N PRO A 19 -9.40 17.73 0.41
CA PRO A 19 -10.35 17.92 -0.69
C PRO A 19 -10.03 16.97 -1.85
N ILE A 20 -11.05 16.26 -2.33
CA ILE A 20 -10.88 15.16 -3.29
C ILE A 20 -10.22 15.60 -4.59
N GLU A 21 -10.50 16.81 -5.07
CA GLU A 21 -9.95 17.40 -6.28
C GLU A 21 -8.45 17.77 -6.16
N ARG A 22 -7.91 17.73 -4.94
CA ARG A 22 -6.49 17.95 -4.64
C ARG A 22 -5.76 16.68 -4.24
N LEU A 23 -6.48 15.56 -4.10
CA LEU A 23 -5.90 14.30 -3.67
C LEU A 23 -5.28 13.57 -4.87
N MET A 24 -4.00 13.24 -4.75
CA MET A 24 -3.30 12.36 -5.68
C MET A 24 -2.93 11.04 -4.98
N ILE A 25 -2.93 9.95 -5.74
CA ILE A 25 -2.55 8.62 -5.27
C ILE A 25 -1.21 8.21 -5.86
N GLU A 26 -0.44 7.45 -5.09
CA GLU A 26 0.84 6.88 -5.50
C GLU A 26 1.16 5.67 -4.63
N THR A 27 2.07 4.79 -5.06
CA THR A 27 2.52 3.66 -4.24
C THR A 27 3.80 3.96 -3.46
N ASP A 28 4.62 4.89 -3.96
CA ASP A 28 6.00 5.11 -3.52
C ASP A 28 6.83 3.80 -3.52
N SER A 29 6.53 2.91 -4.47
CA SER A 29 7.26 1.64 -4.62
C SER A 29 8.76 1.88 -4.84
N PRO A 30 9.66 1.13 -4.19
CA PRO A 30 9.40 -0.16 -3.52
C PRO A 30 8.95 -0.07 -2.06
N TYR A 31 8.73 1.14 -1.54
CA TYR A 31 8.36 1.40 -0.16
C TYR A 31 6.84 1.45 0.04
N CYS A 32 6.42 1.86 1.23
CA CYS A 32 5.03 2.15 1.57
C CYS A 32 4.01 1.04 1.27
N GLU A 33 4.44 -0.23 1.35
CA GLU A 33 3.55 -1.39 1.38
C GLU A 33 2.48 -1.22 2.48
N ILE A 34 1.22 -1.50 2.14
CA ILE A 34 0.14 -1.59 3.13
C ILE A 34 0.24 -2.95 3.83
N LYS A 35 0.58 -2.93 5.13
CA LYS A 35 0.71 -4.15 5.94
C LYS A 35 -0.58 -4.47 6.68
N SER A 36 -0.75 -5.72 7.09
CA SER A 36 -1.90 -6.17 7.89
C SER A 36 -2.07 -5.42 9.22
N THR A 37 -1.00 -4.83 9.74
CA THR A 37 -1.04 -4.02 10.97
C THR A 37 -1.45 -2.57 10.75
N HIS A 38 -1.54 -2.10 9.51
CA HIS A 38 -1.94 -0.72 9.21
C HIS A 38 -3.45 -0.54 9.38
N ALA A 39 -3.88 0.59 9.95
CA ALA A 39 -5.28 0.92 10.13
C ALA A 39 -6.09 0.94 8.82
N GLY A 40 -5.45 1.30 7.71
CA GLY A 40 -6.06 1.29 6.38
C GLY A 40 -6.26 -0.11 5.77
N ASN A 41 -5.61 -1.15 6.29
CA ASN A 41 -5.65 -2.49 5.68
C ASN A 41 -7.06 -3.10 5.62
N ARG A 42 -7.92 -2.76 6.58
CA ARG A 42 -9.32 -3.22 6.61
C ARG A 42 -10.14 -2.81 5.38
N PHE A 43 -9.69 -1.83 4.61
CA PHE A 43 -10.35 -1.38 3.38
C PHE A 43 -9.73 -1.98 2.11
N VAL A 44 -8.62 -2.71 2.22
CA VAL A 44 -7.95 -3.33 1.06
C VAL A 44 -8.67 -4.61 0.68
N THR A 45 -9.12 -4.69 -0.56
CA THR A 45 -9.78 -5.87 -1.13
C THR A 45 -8.94 -6.57 -2.20
N SER A 46 -7.93 -5.88 -2.73
CA SER A 46 -7.01 -6.42 -3.72
C SER A 46 -5.93 -7.28 -3.06
N ALA A 47 -5.50 -8.33 -3.77
CA ALA A 47 -4.42 -9.21 -3.34
C ALA A 47 -3.65 -9.73 -4.55
N TRP A 48 -2.33 -9.82 -4.41
CA TRP A 48 -1.43 -10.37 -5.40
C TRP A 48 -0.62 -11.52 -4.80
N PRO A 49 -0.42 -12.61 -5.55
CA PRO A 49 0.41 -13.72 -5.07
C PRO A 49 1.86 -13.26 -4.96
N SER A 50 2.49 -13.56 -3.83
CA SER A 50 3.87 -13.13 -3.53
C SER A 50 4.74 -14.24 -2.98
N LYS A 51 6.01 -14.26 -3.39
CA LYS A 51 7.04 -15.20 -2.93
C LYS A 51 8.11 -14.47 -2.11
N LYS A 52 8.79 -15.21 -1.23
CA LYS A 52 9.98 -14.65 -0.53
C LYS A 52 11.07 -14.34 -1.56
N LYS A 53 11.92 -13.35 -1.26
CA LYS A 53 13.00 -12.90 -2.16
C LYS A 53 13.89 -14.04 -2.65
N GLU A 54 14.15 -15.05 -1.81
CA GLU A 54 15.01 -16.19 -2.14
C GLU A 54 14.37 -17.15 -3.16
N LYS A 55 13.05 -17.03 -3.39
CA LYS A 55 12.27 -17.82 -4.35
C LYS A 55 11.67 -16.93 -5.44
N TYR A 56 12.45 -15.94 -5.89
CA TYR A 56 12.04 -15.00 -6.93
C TYR A 56 11.49 -15.73 -8.16
N ASP A 57 10.40 -15.20 -8.69
CA ASP A 57 9.71 -15.69 -9.86
C ASP A 57 9.09 -14.47 -10.57
N PRO A 58 9.34 -14.26 -11.87
CA PRO A 58 8.83 -13.09 -12.58
C PRO A 58 7.29 -13.01 -12.63
N ASP A 59 6.58 -14.12 -12.42
CA ASP A 59 5.11 -14.15 -12.41
C ASP A 59 4.50 -13.80 -11.04
N PHE A 60 5.35 -13.54 -10.03
CA PHE A 60 4.92 -13.28 -8.64
C PHE A 60 5.57 -12.03 -8.08
N MET A 61 4.86 -11.33 -7.19
CA MET A 61 5.45 -10.23 -6.43
C MET A 61 6.49 -10.72 -5.42
N VAL A 62 7.42 -9.85 -5.04
CA VAL A 62 8.39 -10.13 -3.97
C VAL A 62 7.86 -9.64 -2.62
N LYS A 63 7.74 -10.53 -1.63
CA LYS A 63 7.30 -10.18 -0.27
C LYS A 63 8.17 -9.07 0.32
N GLY A 64 7.52 -8.00 0.81
CA GLY A 64 8.19 -6.84 1.41
C GLY A 64 8.73 -5.82 0.40
N ARG A 65 8.50 -6.01 -0.92
CA ARG A 65 8.78 -5.02 -1.96
C ARG A 65 7.46 -4.59 -2.58
N ASN A 66 7.04 -3.36 -2.30
CA ASN A 66 5.83 -2.83 -2.93
C ASN A 66 6.06 -2.60 -4.43
N GLU A 67 5.00 -2.59 -5.23
CA GLU A 67 5.07 -2.44 -6.69
C GLU A 67 4.00 -1.46 -7.19
N PRO A 68 4.18 -0.81 -8.36
CA PRO A 68 3.20 0.13 -8.90
C PRO A 68 1.80 -0.45 -9.13
N CYS A 69 1.69 -1.76 -9.33
CA CYS A 69 0.40 -2.43 -9.53
C CYS A 69 -0.51 -2.44 -8.30
N THR A 70 -0.01 -2.03 -7.12
CA THR A 70 -0.77 -2.00 -5.86
C THR A 70 -1.52 -0.68 -5.61
N VAL A 71 -1.58 0.19 -6.62
CA VAL A 71 -2.38 1.44 -6.59
C VAL A 71 -3.88 1.15 -6.50
#